data_AF-A0A7W3YT11-F1
#
_entry.id   AF-A0A7W3YT11-F1
#
_cell.length_a   1.000
_cell.length_b   1.000
_cell.length_c   1.000
_cell.angle_alpha   90.00
_cell.angle_beta   90.00
_cell.angle_gamma   90.00
#
_symmetry.space_group_name_H-M   'P 1'
#
loop_
_entity.id
_entity.type
_entity.pdbx_description
1 polymer ?
#
loop_
_entity_poly.entity_id
_entity_poly.type
_entity_poly.pdbx_seq_one_letter_code
_entity_poly.pdbx_strand_id
1 'polypeptide(L)' 'MTALIATPAAQRPVLRLPVSRPLRALPAESMLSSEALLNGQREVLIQHGEAVYRLRHTSNGKLILTK' A
#
# COMPACT_ATOMS: atom_id res chain seq x y z
N MET A 1 -4.41 26.48 70.67
CA MET A 1 -3.53 26.28 69.50
C MET A 1 -3.07 24.83 69.49
N THR A 2 -3.47 24.01 68.52
CA THR A 2 -2.70 22.85 67.99
C THR A 2 -3.47 22.29 66.78
N ALA A 3 -2.74 22.06 65.68
CA ALA A 3 -3.21 22.06 64.31
C ALA A 3 -3.76 20.72 63.80
N LEU A 4 -4.73 20.80 62.89
CA LEU A 4 -5.26 19.69 62.10
C LEU A 4 -4.33 19.46 60.89
N ILE A 5 -3.64 18.32 60.84
CA ILE A 5 -2.79 17.91 59.72
C ILE A 5 -3.67 17.37 58.58
N ALA A 6 -3.63 18.05 57.43
CA ALA A 6 -4.29 17.63 56.21
C ALA A 6 -3.43 16.60 55.45
N THR A 7 -4.00 15.44 55.15
CA THR A 7 -3.38 14.35 54.39
C THR A 7 -3.23 14.73 52.91
N PRO A 8 -2.05 14.61 52.27
CA PRO A 8 -1.91 14.88 50.85
C PRO A 8 -2.55 13.77 50.02
N ALA A 9 -3.47 14.13 49.11
CA ALA A 9 -4.10 13.22 48.18
C ALA A 9 -3.08 12.63 47.19
N ALA A 10 -2.96 11.31 47.20
CA ALA A 10 -2.10 10.55 46.29
C ALA A 10 -2.48 10.82 44.82
N GLN A 11 -1.55 11.36 44.05
CA GLN A 11 -1.73 11.59 42.62
C GLN A 11 -1.62 10.25 41.88
N ARG A 12 -2.68 9.84 41.18
CA ARG A 12 -2.68 8.61 40.38
C ARG A 12 -1.84 8.81 39.11
N PRO A 13 -0.94 7.89 38.76
CA PRO A 13 -0.16 8.00 37.53
C PRO A 13 -1.08 7.78 36.33
N VAL A 14 -1.18 8.79 35.45
CA VAL A 14 -1.85 8.65 34.16
C VAL A 14 -0.92 7.96 33.17
N LEU A 15 -1.29 6.75 32.76
CA LEU A 15 -0.61 6.03 31.68
C LEU A 15 -0.85 6.78 30.37
N ARG A 16 0.18 7.49 29.89
CA ARG A 16 0.17 8.10 28.56
C ARG A 16 0.39 7.01 27.53
N LEU A 17 -0.65 6.67 26.78
CA LEU A 17 -0.51 5.80 25.61
C LEU A 17 0.29 6.53 24.51
N PRO A 18 1.21 5.84 23.83
CA PRO A 18 1.92 6.43 22.70
C PRO A 18 0.92 6.80 21.61
N VAL A 19 0.94 8.05 21.17
CA VAL A 19 0.15 8.52 20.03
C VAL A 19 0.62 7.74 18.80
N SER A 20 -0.27 6.96 18.20
CA SER A 20 -0.01 6.22 16.97
C SER A 20 0.41 7.19 15.88
N ARG A 21 1.68 7.14 15.46
CA ARG A 21 2.14 7.88 14.28
C ARG A 21 1.41 7.31 13.06
N PRO A 22 0.90 8.14 12.14
CA PRO A 22 0.30 7.63 10.92
C PRO A 22 1.34 6.82 10.16
N LEU A 23 1.06 5.53 9.96
CA LEU A 23 1.87 4.70 9.08
C LEU A 23 1.76 5.30 7.69
N ARG A 24 2.90 5.72 7.14
CA ARG A 24 2.97 6.20 5.76
C ARG A 24 2.51 5.06 4.85
N ALA A 25 1.34 5.21 4.23
CA ALA A 25 0.84 4.23 3.29
C ALA A 25 1.87 4.05 2.17
N LEU A 26 2.29 2.81 1.94
CA LEU A 26 3.10 2.48 0.77
C LEU A 26 2.27 2.83 -0.47
N PRO A 27 2.87 3.43 -1.52
CA PRO A 27 2.14 3.70 -2.75
C PRO A 27 1.55 2.38 -3.25
N ALA A 28 0.23 2.37 -3.45
CA ALA A 28 -0.45 1.21 -4.00
C ALA A 28 0.21 0.87 -5.35
N GLU A 29 0.65 -0.38 -5.50
CA GLU A 29 1.18 -0.85 -6.77
C GLU A 29 0.14 -0.61 -7.87
N SER A 30 0.55 0.02 -8.98
CA SER A 30 -0.34 0.27 -10.11
C SER A 30 -0.61 -1.05 -10.83
N MET A 31 -1.61 -1.78 -10.34
CA MET A 31 -2.05 -3.05 -10.92
C MET A 31 -3.03 -2.81 -12.06
N LEU A 32 -2.75 -3.40 -13.22
CA LEU A 32 -3.64 -3.41 -14.39
C LEU A 32 -4.14 -4.81 -14.65
N SER A 33 -5.40 -4.94 -15.04
CA SER A 33 -5.93 -6.21 -15.52
C SER A 33 -5.41 -6.52 -16.92
N SER A 34 -5.23 -7.81 -17.22
CA SER A 34 -4.77 -8.26 -18.54
C SER A 34 -5.76 -7.89 -19.65
N GLU A 35 -7.05 -7.91 -19.32
CA GLU A 35 -8.16 -7.57 -20.19
C GLU A 35 -8.13 -6.10 -20.59
N ALA A 36 -7.85 -5.21 -19.63
CA ALA A 36 -7.70 -3.78 -19.88
C ALA A 36 -6.46 -3.50 -20.73
N LEU A 37 -5.36 -4.20 -20.45
CA LEU A 37 -4.10 -4.00 -21.13
C LEU A 37 -4.12 -4.51 -22.58
N LEU A 38 -4.88 -5.58 -22.86
CA LEU A 38 -5.05 -6.14 -24.20
C LEU A 38 -6.24 -5.54 -24.96
N ASN A 39 -7.07 -4.70 -24.32
CA ASN A 39 -8.21 -4.02 -24.95
C ASN A 39 -9.14 -4.97 -25.74
N GLY A 40 -9.47 -6.11 -25.14
CA GLY A 40 -10.32 -7.15 -25.76
C GLY A 40 -9.66 -7.96 -26.89
N GLN A 41 -8.39 -7.69 -27.21
CA GLN A 41 -7.62 -8.45 -28.18
C GLN A 41 -6.86 -9.60 -27.52
N ARG A 42 -6.28 -10.51 -28.32
CA ARG A 42 -5.39 -11.56 -27.81
C ARG A 42 -3.95 -11.09 -27.62
N GLU A 43 -3.59 -9.95 -28.23
CA GLU A 43 -2.25 -9.39 -28.19
C GLU A 43 -2.26 -7.87 -28.45
N VAL A 44 -1.21 -7.20 -27.99
CA VAL A 44 -0.96 -5.76 -28.20
C VAL A 44 0.52 -5.53 -28.52
N LEU A 45 0.79 -4.52 -29.34
CA LEU A 45 2.14 -4.02 -29.58
C LEU A 45 2.46 -2.88 -28.62
N ILE A 46 3.63 -2.94 -28.01
CA ILE A 46 4.11 -1.97 -27.03
C ILE A 46 5.39 -1.37 -27.60
N GLN A 47 5.36 -0.08 -27.92
CA GLN A 47 6.59 0.65 -28.21
C GLN A 47 7.32 0.93 -26.90
N HIS A 48 8.57 0.49 -26.81
CA HIS A 48 9.42 0.72 -25.65
C HIS A 48 10.81 1.17 -26.12
N GLY A 49 11.07 2.47 -26.00
CA GLY A 49 12.21 3.12 -26.64
C GLY A 49 12.14 2.95 -28.16
N GLU A 50 13.24 2.45 -28.73
CA GLU A 50 13.37 2.20 -30.17
C GLU A 50 12.88 0.81 -30.61
N ALA A 51 12.35 0.00 -29.69
CA ALA A 51 11.90 -1.35 -29.98
C ALA A 51 10.38 -1.47 -29.85
N VAL A 52 9.82 -2.39 -30.63
CA VAL A 52 8.42 -2.78 -30.53
C VAL A 52 8.38 -4.17 -29.91
N TYR A 53 7.67 -4.31 -28.80
CA TYR A 53 7.41 -5.58 -28.16
C TYR A 53 5.98 -6.02 -28.45
N ARG A 54 5.71 -7.31 -28.31
CA ARG A 54 4.37 -7.88 -28.38
C ARG A 54 4.06 -8.60 -27.08
N LEU A 55 3.02 -8.14 -26.41
CA LEU A 55 2.43 -8.88 -25.29
C LEU A 55 1.24 -9.68 -25.82
N ARG A 56 1.14 -10.97 -25.48
CA ARG A 56 0.01 -11.82 -25.89
C ARG A 56 -0.40 -12.82 -24.84
N HIS A 57 -1.65 -13.28 -24.92
CA HIS A 57 -2.09 -14.50 -24.24
C HIS A 57 -1.53 -15.76 -24.91
N THR A 58 -1.14 -16.72 -24.08
CA THR A 58 -0.79 -18.08 -24.48
C THR A 58 -2.00 -19.01 -24.32
N SER A 59 -1.96 -20.18 -24.95
CA SER A 59 -3.01 -21.21 -24.78
C SER A 59 -3.15 -21.68 -23.33
N ASN A 60 -2.07 -21.62 -22.55
CA ASN A 60 -2.05 -22.01 -21.14
C ASN A 60 -2.50 -20.90 -20.18
N GLY A 61 -3.10 -19.82 -20.70
CA GLY A 61 -3.66 -18.73 -19.88
C GLY A 61 -2.61 -17.78 -19.28
N LYS A 62 -1.36 -17.85 -19.73
CA LYS A 62 -0.30 -16.92 -19.30
C LYS A 62 -0.11 -15.79 -20.31
N LEU A 63 0.45 -14.67 -19.85
CA LEU A 63 0.97 -13.62 -20.73
C LEU A 63 2.44 -13.89 -21.09
N ILE A 64 2.81 -13.60 -22.34
CA ILE A 64 4.21 -13.61 -22.79
C ILE A 64 4.53 -12.31 -23.52
N LEU A 65 5.68 -11.71 -23.19
CA LEU A 65 6.23 -10.53 -23.85
C LEU A 65 7.41 -10.96 -24.72
N THR A 66 7.35 -10.66 -26.00
CA THR A 66 8.44 -10.89 -26.95
C THR A 66 8.88 -9.57 -27.57
N LYS A 67 10.17 -9.45 -27.89
CA LYS A 67 10.66 -8.37 -28.74
C LYS A 67 10.29 -8.60 -30.20
#